data_AF-A0A553ZFV4-F1
#
_entry.id   AF-A0A553ZFV4-F1
#
_cell.length_a   1.000
_cell.length_b   1.000
_cell.length_c   1.000
_cell.angle_alpha   90.00
_cell.angle_beta   90.00
_cell.angle_gamma   90.00
#
_symmetry.space_group_name_H-M   'P 1'
#
loop_
_entity.id
_entity.type
_entity.pdbx_description
1 polymer ?
#
loop_
_entity_poly.entity_id
_entity_poly.type
_entity_poly.pdbx_seq_one_letter_code
_entity_poly.pdbx_strand_id
1 'polypeptide(L)'
;MSVERGSEERDQVPYRPEVGELVADADRRCLGVVKGELCGAWSLRSLTGGVEWVADAAYIRRASRAERLIAGITLVNARSRGEIL
;
A
#
# COMPACT_ATOMS: atom_id res chain seq x y z
N MET A 1 -30.96 -19.97 -27.91
CA MET A 1 -31.28 -18.64 -27.35
C MET A 1 -30.59 -18.60 -25.99
N SER A 2 -29.33 -18.18 -25.92
CA SER A 2 -28.85 -16.79 -25.90
C SER A 2 -29.35 -16.04 -24.66
N VAL A 3 -28.52 -15.98 -23.62
CA VAL A 3 -27.77 -14.80 -23.11
C VAL A 3 -28.71 -14.02 -22.16
N GLU A 4 -28.38 -13.75 -20.90
CA GLU A 4 -27.41 -12.73 -20.51
C GLU A 4 -26.83 -12.97 -19.12
N ARG A 5 -25.54 -13.30 -19.10
CA ARG A 5 -24.67 -13.12 -17.94
C ARG A 5 -24.31 -11.62 -17.93
N GLY A 6 -25.18 -10.79 -17.37
CA GLY A 6 -24.94 -9.37 -17.17
C GLY A 6 -23.86 -9.18 -16.11
N SER A 7 -22.63 -9.03 -16.57
CA SER A 7 -21.47 -8.60 -15.79
C SER A 7 -21.70 -7.19 -15.25
N GLU A 8 -21.96 -7.10 -13.95
CA GLU A 8 -21.82 -5.84 -13.19
C GLU A 8 -20.32 -5.51 -13.06
N GLU A 9 -19.72 -5.05 -14.15
CA GLU A 9 -18.46 -4.31 -14.10
C GLU A 9 -18.78 -2.94 -13.49
N ARG A 10 -18.93 -2.93 -12.16
CA ARG A 10 -19.03 -1.69 -11.40
C ARG A 10 -17.75 -0.93 -11.73
N ASP A 11 -17.88 0.29 -12.24
CA ASP A 11 -16.83 1.29 -12.27
C ASP A 11 -16.26 1.47 -10.86
N GLN A 12 -15.36 0.56 -10.45
CA GLN A 12 -14.60 0.69 -9.22
C GLN A 12 -13.57 1.74 -9.52
N VAL A 13 -13.83 2.95 -9.03
CA VAL A 13 -12.86 4.02 -9.02
C VAL A 13 -11.55 3.44 -8.46
N PRO A 14 -10.45 3.47 -9.23
CA PRO A 14 -9.18 2.94 -8.78
C PRO A 14 -8.81 3.57 -7.44
N TYR A 15 -8.38 2.75 -6.49
CA TYR A 15 -7.98 3.24 -5.18
C TYR A 15 -6.81 4.22 -5.33
N ARG A 16 -7.05 5.48 -4.96
CA ARG A 16 -6.04 6.54 -4.97
C ARG A 16 -5.64 6.88 -3.53
N PRO A 17 -4.47 6.44 -3.06
CA PRO A 17 -4.01 6.75 -1.71
C PRO A 17 -3.57 8.21 -1.56
N GLU A 18 -3.54 8.68 -0.31
CA GLU A 18 -3.03 10.00 0.06
C GLU A 18 -1.55 9.95 0.44
N VAL A 19 -0.83 11.06 0.27
CA VAL A 19 0.55 11.18 0.77
C VAL A 19 0.57 11.02 2.29
N GLY A 20 1.45 10.13 2.77
CA GLY A 20 1.52 9.74 4.18
C GLY A 20 0.63 8.54 4.55
N GLU A 21 -0.25 8.07 3.67
CA GLU A 21 -1.05 6.87 3.91
C GLU A 21 -0.16 5.61 3.90
N LEU A 22 -0.44 4.68 4.81
CA LEU A 22 0.17 3.34 4.78
C LEU A 22 -0.64 2.43 3.85
N VAL A 23 0.01 1.96 2.79
CA VAL A 23 -0.58 1.08 1.78
C VAL A 23 0.13 -0.28 1.75
N ALA A 24 -0.55 -1.27 1.19
CA ALA A 24 0.06 -2.56 0.89
C ALA A 24 0.36 -2.65 -0.60
N ASP A 25 1.58 -3.05 -0.91
CA ASP A 25 2.04 -3.42 -2.24
C ASP A 25 1.90 -4.94 -2.37
N ALA A 26 0.92 -5.39 -3.16
CA ALA A 26 0.62 -6.79 -3.32
C ALA A 26 1.67 -7.54 -4.15
N ASP A 27 2.37 -6.84 -5.05
CA ASP A 27 3.43 -7.41 -5.90
C ASP A 27 4.64 -7.75 -5.04
N ARG A 28 5.08 -6.77 -4.23
CA ARG A 28 6.23 -6.94 -3.33
C ARG A 28 5.89 -7.60 -2.00
N ARG A 29 4.60 -7.76 -1.69
CA ARG A 29 4.08 -8.32 -0.43
C ARG A 29 4.62 -7.58 0.80
N CYS A 30 4.68 -6.26 0.71
CA CYS A 30 5.19 -5.40 1.76
C CYS A 30 4.26 -4.19 2.00
N LEU A 31 4.54 -3.45 3.08
CA LEU A 31 3.82 -2.22 3.41
C LEU A 31 4.73 -1.02 3.20
N GLY A 32 4.17 0.06 2.67
CA GLY A 32 4.88 1.30 2.41
C GLY A 32 4.04 2.54 2.74
N VAL A 33 4.71 3.61 3.11
CA VAL A 33 4.12 4.94 3.29
C VAL A 33 4.23 5.70 1.98
N VAL A 34 3.12 6.27 1.52
CA VAL A 34 3.05 7.00 0.26
C VAL A 34 3.83 8.31 0.34
N LYS A 35 4.73 8.50 -0.61
CA LYS A 35 5.51 9.73 -0.80
C LYS A 35 4.92 10.64 -1.87
N GLY A 36 4.24 10.06 -2.86
CA GLY A 36 3.60 10.80 -3.95
C GLY A 36 3.30 9.90 -5.15
N GLU A 37 2.67 10.48 -6.16
CA GLU A 37 2.38 9.83 -7.44
C GLU A 37 3.51 10.13 -8.45
N LEU A 38 3.90 9.14 -9.25
CA LEU A 38 4.90 9.25 -10.30
C LEU A 38 4.37 8.58 -11.58
N CYS A 39 3.88 9.39 -12.52
CA CYS A 39 3.42 8.93 -13.83
C CYS A 39 2.42 7.74 -13.77
N GLY A 40 1.44 7.80 -12.86
CA GLY A 40 0.44 6.73 -12.69
C GLY A 40 0.88 5.57 -11.79
N ALA A 41 2.12 5.60 -11.29
CA ALA A 41 2.62 4.72 -10.24
C ALA A 41 2.75 5.48 -8.91
N TRP A 42 3.02 4.77 -7.82
CA TRP A 42 3.18 5.34 -6.49
C TRP A 42 4.61 5.24 -6.00
N SER A 43 5.17 6.35 -5.55
CA SER A 43 6.41 6.37 -4.79
C SER A 43 6.12 6.04 -3.33
N LEU A 44 6.73 4.97 -2.82
CA LEU A 44 6.56 4.45 -1.48
C LEU A 44 7.89 4.43 -0.73
N ARG A 45 7.80 4.52 0.60
CA ARG A 45 8.93 4.35 1.51
C ARG A 45 8.60 3.33 2.59
N SER A 46 9.60 2.55 2.99
CA SER A 46 9.50 1.63 4.12
C SER A 46 9.15 2.40 5.40
N LEU A 47 8.33 1.80 6.26
CA LEU A 47 7.91 2.41 7.53
C LEU A 47 9.10 2.67 8.48
N THR A 48 10.14 1.82 8.43
CA THR A 48 11.38 1.97 9.21
C THR A 48 12.41 2.87 8.52
N GLY A 49 12.10 3.41 7.34
CA GLY A 49 13.05 4.15 6.51
C GLY A 49 13.99 3.23 5.71
N GLY A 50 15.05 3.82 5.14
CA GLY A 50 16.11 3.11 4.41
C GLY A 50 15.79 2.67 2.98
N VAL A 51 14.55 2.23 2.69
CA VAL A 51 14.16 1.74 1.36
C VAL A 51 13.01 2.56 0.80
N GLU A 52 13.18 3.05 -0.42
CA GLU A 52 12.14 3.65 -1.25
C GLU A 52 11.97 2.83 -2.53
N TRP A 53 10.74 2.79 -3.04
CA TRP A 53 10.44 2.09 -4.28
C TRP A 53 9.23 2.68 -5.01
N VAL A 54 9.13 2.37 -6.29
CA VAL A 54 7.96 2.66 -7.11
C VAL A 54 7.10 1.41 -7.21
N ALA A 55 5.80 1.57 -7.00
CA ALA A 55 4.81 0.50 -7.05
C ALA A 55 3.72 0.84 -8.08
N ASP A 56 3.33 -0.15 -8.87
CA ASP A 56 2.25 0.00 -9.84
C ASP A 56 0.90 0.19 -9.12
N ALA A 57 0.09 1.15 -9.59
CA ALA A 57 -1.23 1.41 -9.02
C ALA A 57 -2.16 0.19 -9.04
N ALA A 58 -1.97 -0.75 -9.98
CA ALA A 58 -2.73 -1.99 -10.04
C ALA A 58 -2.49 -2.93 -8.85
N TYR A 59 -1.35 -2.83 -8.17
CA TYR A 59 -1.00 -3.67 -7.02
C TYR A 59 -1.11 -2.96 -5.68
N ILE A 60 -1.47 -1.67 -5.68
CA ILE A 60 -1.68 -0.90 -4.47
C ILE A 60 -3.08 -1.10 -3.94
N ARG A 61 -3.17 -1.44 -2.65
CA ARG A 61 -4.42 -1.49 -1.90
C ARG A 61 -4.30 -0.83 -0.54
N ARG A 62 -5.45 -0.50 0.04
CA ARG A 62 -5.52 -0.10 1.45
C ARG A 62 -4.90 -1.20 2.30
N ALA A 63 -4.02 -0.80 3.23
CA ALA A 63 -3.58 -1.71 4.28
C ALA A 63 -4.81 -2.17 5.08
N SER A 64 -4.85 -3.43 5.48
CA SER A 64 -5.86 -3.94 6.39
C SER A 64 -5.63 -3.39 7.81
N ARG A 65 -6.63 -3.53 8.68
CA ARG A 65 -6.51 -3.14 10.08
C ARG A 65 -5.41 -3.95 10.79
N ALA A 66 -5.29 -5.23 10.49
CA ALA A 66 -4.25 -6.10 11.05
C ALA A 66 -2.85 -5.68 10.57
N GLU A 67 -2.69 -5.39 9.28
CA GLU A 67 -1.42 -4.90 8.72
C GLU A 67 -0.99 -3.58 9.35
N ARG A 68 -1.91 -2.61 9.50
CA ARG A 68 -1.63 -1.35 10.21
C ARG A 68 -1.15 -1.59 11.65
N LEU A 69 -1.82 -2.50 12.36
CA LEU A 69 -1.46 -2.83 13.74
C LEU A 69 -0.07 -3.45 13.83
N ILE A 70 0.21 -4.47 13.00
CA ILE A 70 1.51 -5.14 12.94
C ILE A 70 2.61 -4.14 12.58
N ALA A 71 2.36 -3.27 11.61
CA ALA A 71 3.33 -2.26 11.20
C ALA A 71 3.68 -1.28 12.34
N GLY A 72 2.67 -0.81 13.07
CA GLY A 72 2.87 0.04 14.25
C GLY A 72 3.66 -0.64 15.35
N ILE A 73 3.35 -1.91 15.66
CA ILE A 73 4.09 -2.71 16.64
C ILE A 73 5.55 -2.90 16.20
N THR A 74 5.78 -3.26 14.94
CA THR A 74 7.13 -3.43 14.38
C THR A 74 7.94 -2.14 14.49
N LEU A 75 7.33 -0.99 14.19
CA LEU A 75 7.98 0.32 14.32
C LEU A 75 8.37 0.63 15.76
N VAL A 76 7.46 0.44 16.71
CA VAL A 76 7.73 0.65 18.14
C VAL A 76 8.85 -0.26 18.63
N ASN A 77 8.80 -1.54 18.26
CA ASN A 77 9.81 -2.52 18.62
C ASN A 77 11.19 -2.18 18.03
N ALA A 78 11.25 -1.77 16.76
CA ALA A 78 12.50 -1.37 16.12
C ALA A 78 13.13 -0.14 16.81
N ARG A 79 12.32 0.87 17.17
CA ARG A 79 12.78 2.01 17.98
C ARG A 79 13.31 1.57 19.34
N SER A 80 12.56 0.72 20.04
CA SER A 80 12.97 0.24 21.36
C SER A 80 14.27 -0.56 21.33
N ARG A 81 14.59 -1.21 20.21
CA ARG A 81 15.86 -1.94 20.00
C ARG A 81 16.99 -1.06 19.45
N GLY A 82 16.74 0.22 19.16
CA GLY A 82 17.71 1.11 18.54
C GLY A 82 18.01 0.79 17.07
N GLU A 83 17.16 0.01 16.40
CA GLU A 83 17.29 -0.32 14.97
C GLU A 83 16.94 0.87 14.07
N ILE A 84 16.15 1.79 14.61
CA ILE A 84 15.76 3.04 13.96
C ILE A 84 15.80 4.17 15.00
N LEU A 85 16.20 5.36 14.53
CA LEU A 85 16.40 6.57 15.34
C LEU A 85 15.10 7.36 15.55
#